data_AF-F9WWU2-F1
#
_entry.id   AF-F9WWU2-F1
#
_cell.length_a   1.000
_cell.length_b   1.000
_cell.length_c   1.000
_cell.angle_alpha   90.00
_cell.angle_beta   90.00
_cell.angle_gamma   90.00
#
_symmetry.space_group_name_H-M   'P 1'
#
loop_
_entity.id
_entity.type
_entity.pdbx_description
1 polymer ?
#
loop_
_entity_poly.entity_id
_entity_poly.type
_entity_poly.pdbx_seq_one_letter_code
_entity_poly.pdbx_strand_id
1 'polypeptide(L)'
;DTETKTVLNAGAKKEIEYLARHGRPLLPFNRMLRETFNLEKQEPAIHLDSLQKYLRISEALIPSGEALVRPVIRHPDLRPSNIFVSDDYEITSLIDWQNATILPLFLQSGPLDDFDSSGSASRLETSQRPPGLAASNEDSRLEQLELFSKQQLHHLYMTETSKNNPTHYEALSIPFAVGRRKTYDLSSAPWQGDNVPLRSSLIFLKQQWSQLVTAANTPCPITFAEEEEREYFRLDDLEQEATEQLKGSMEMLGLGPEGWVSNDKYEAATEAIARMKEMCLEQADTELERVAIRDHWVYDDLEEEEYL
;
A
#
# COMPACT_ATOMS: atom_id res chain seq x y z
N ASP A 1 -25.99 -4.96 9.83
CA ASP A 1 -25.11 -4.78 8.66
C ASP A 1 -25.34 -3.55 7.78
N THR A 2 -26.50 -2.87 7.83
CA THR A 2 -26.73 -1.64 7.04
C THR A 2 -25.69 -0.54 7.29
N GLU A 3 -25.17 -0.46 8.51
CA GLU A 3 -24.16 0.52 8.91
C GLU A 3 -22.78 0.22 8.29
N THR A 4 -22.29 -1.02 8.41
CA THR A 4 -21.04 -1.49 7.77
C THR A 4 -21.05 -1.27 6.27
N LYS A 5 -22.15 -1.61 5.60
CA LYS A 5 -22.35 -1.35 4.16
C LYS A 5 -22.27 0.13 3.83
N THR A 6 -22.81 0.99 4.70
CA THR A 6 -22.76 2.44 4.49
C THR A 6 -21.32 2.94 4.59
N VAL A 7 -20.55 2.45 5.57
CA VAL A 7 -19.12 2.77 5.73
C VAL A 7 -18.32 2.39 4.49
N LEU A 8 -18.43 1.14 4.01
CA LEU A 8 -17.68 0.69 2.83
C LEU A 8 -17.98 1.54 1.59
N ASN A 9 -19.24 1.95 1.41
CA ASN A 9 -19.63 2.70 0.23
C ASN A 9 -19.37 4.21 0.33
N ALA A 10 -19.13 4.75 1.53
CA ALA A 10 -19.08 6.19 1.75
C ALA A 10 -17.92 6.87 1.01
N GLY A 11 -16.72 6.30 1.11
CA GLY A 11 -15.52 6.81 0.44
C GLY A 11 -15.68 6.85 -1.08
N ALA A 12 -16.05 5.72 -1.68
CA ALA A 12 -16.26 5.63 -3.13
C ALA A 12 -17.38 6.56 -3.63
N LYS A 13 -18.48 6.71 -2.89
CA LYS A 13 -19.56 7.65 -3.26
C LYS A 13 -19.11 9.11 -3.19
N LYS A 14 -18.35 9.47 -2.15
CA LYS A 14 -17.75 10.80 -2.01
C LYS A 14 -16.85 11.09 -3.21
N GLU A 15 -15.98 10.14 -3.57
CA GLU A 15 -15.03 10.30 -4.66
C GLU A 15 -15.72 10.39 -6.03
N ILE A 16 -16.73 9.55 -6.29
CA ILE A 16 -17.54 9.65 -7.51
C ILE A 16 -18.19 11.04 -7.65
N GLU A 17 -18.77 11.57 -6.57
CA GLU A 17 -19.41 12.88 -6.60
C GLU A 17 -18.39 14.01 -6.81
N TYR A 18 -17.20 13.89 -6.21
CA TYR A 18 -16.10 14.83 -6.42
C TYR A 18 -15.64 14.83 -7.87
N LEU A 19 -15.31 13.67 -8.42
CA LEU A 19 -14.83 13.50 -9.79
C LEU A 19 -15.86 13.89 -10.84
N ALA A 20 -17.16 13.73 -10.57
CA ALA A 20 -18.21 14.20 -11.47
C ALA A 20 -18.21 15.73 -11.63
N ARG A 21 -17.75 16.49 -10.62
CA ARG A 21 -17.75 17.97 -10.61
C ARG A 21 -16.39 18.58 -10.90
N HIS A 22 -15.33 17.93 -10.43
CA HIS A 22 -13.97 18.48 -10.40
C HIS A 22 -12.94 17.56 -11.06
N GLY A 23 -13.36 16.39 -11.54
CA GLY A 23 -12.47 15.42 -12.17
C GLY A 23 -11.77 16.01 -13.39
N ARG A 24 -10.45 15.89 -13.40
CA ARG A 24 -9.58 16.32 -14.49
C ARG A 24 -8.48 15.28 -14.74
N PRO A 25 -7.92 15.23 -15.96
CA PRO A 25 -6.76 14.39 -16.21
C PRO A 25 -5.55 14.86 -15.39
N LEU A 26 -4.87 13.92 -14.74
CA LEU A 26 -3.71 14.19 -13.88
C LEU A 26 -2.56 13.25 -14.25
N LEU A 27 -1.33 13.73 -14.14
CA LEU A 27 -0.17 12.82 -14.05
C LEU A 27 -0.22 12.10 -12.71
N PRO A 28 0.25 10.85 -12.60
CA PRO A 28 0.44 10.20 -11.31
C PRO A 28 1.17 11.13 -10.32
N PHE A 29 0.62 11.25 -9.11
CA PHE A 29 1.19 12.08 -8.04
C PHE A 29 2.61 11.61 -7.69
N ASN A 30 2.78 10.29 -7.52
CA ASN A 30 4.11 9.69 -7.42
C ASN A 30 4.81 9.78 -8.78
N ARG A 31 5.85 10.61 -8.86
CA ARG A 31 6.55 10.90 -10.11
C ARG A 31 7.25 9.69 -10.73
N MET A 32 7.66 8.73 -9.90
CA MET A 32 8.25 7.45 -10.37
C MET A 32 7.29 6.65 -11.25
N LEU A 33 5.98 6.81 -11.04
CA LEU A 33 4.97 6.06 -11.81
C LEU A 33 4.62 6.73 -13.14
N ARG A 34 5.08 7.97 -13.39
CA ARG A 34 4.72 8.72 -14.62
C ARG A 34 5.28 8.05 -15.86
N GLU A 35 6.46 7.44 -15.77
CA GLU A 35 7.10 6.72 -16.88
C GLU A 35 6.28 5.49 -17.31
N THR A 36 5.63 4.80 -16.38
CA THR A 36 4.71 3.68 -16.65
C THR A 36 3.58 4.08 -17.61
N PHE A 37 3.20 5.35 -17.62
CA PHE A 37 2.17 5.91 -18.50
C PHE A 37 2.74 6.83 -19.58
N ASN A 38 4.01 6.67 -19.96
CA ASN A 38 4.67 7.50 -20.97
C ASN A 38 4.58 9.02 -20.72
N LEU A 39 4.54 9.44 -19.45
CA LEU A 39 4.37 10.84 -19.04
C LEU A 39 3.04 11.46 -19.51
N GLU A 40 2.01 10.64 -19.72
CA GLU A 40 0.68 11.10 -20.11
C GLU A 40 -0.26 11.26 -18.90
N LYS A 41 -1.14 12.26 -18.98
CA LYS A 41 -2.19 12.47 -17.98
C LYS A 41 -3.22 11.33 -18.05
N GLN A 42 -3.55 10.77 -16.90
CA GLN A 42 -4.54 9.71 -16.78
C GLN A 42 -5.94 10.29 -16.69
N GLU A 43 -6.91 9.64 -17.33
CA GLU A 43 -8.30 10.08 -17.37
C GLU A 43 -9.08 9.57 -16.14
N PRO A 44 -9.83 10.43 -15.42
CA PRO A 44 -10.59 10.04 -14.23
C PRO A 44 -11.73 9.06 -14.56
N ALA A 45 -12.15 8.96 -15.83
CA ALA A 45 -13.23 8.08 -16.27
C ALA A 45 -12.96 6.60 -15.95
N ILE A 46 -11.70 6.16 -16.06
CA ILE A 46 -11.31 4.78 -15.74
C ILE A 46 -11.43 4.54 -14.24
N HIS A 47 -11.01 5.51 -13.42
CA HIS A 47 -11.14 5.44 -11.97
C HIS A 47 -12.61 5.44 -11.53
N LEU A 48 -13.44 6.28 -12.12
CA LEU A 48 -14.90 6.28 -11.90
C LEU A 48 -15.53 4.91 -12.19
N ASP A 49 -15.13 4.25 -13.28
CA ASP A 49 -15.60 2.90 -13.60
C ASP A 49 -15.13 1.87 -12.56
N SER A 50 -13.89 1.97 -12.07
CA SER A 50 -13.39 1.14 -10.95
C SER A 50 -14.21 1.35 -9.68
N LEU A 51 -14.50 2.60 -9.30
CA LEU A 51 -15.31 2.92 -8.11
C LEU A 51 -16.74 2.38 -8.26
N GLN A 52 -17.34 2.48 -9.44
CA GLN A 52 -18.66 1.90 -9.71
C GLN A 52 -18.65 0.37 -9.60
N LYS A 53 -17.60 -0.28 -10.11
CA LYS A 53 -17.40 -1.73 -9.96
C LYS A 53 -17.19 -2.13 -8.49
N TYR A 54 -16.40 -1.36 -7.74
CA TYR A 54 -16.23 -1.53 -6.30
C TYR A 54 -17.58 -1.51 -5.56
N LEU A 55 -18.42 -0.51 -5.82
CA LEU A 55 -19.75 -0.39 -5.19
C LEU A 55 -20.66 -1.60 -5.45
N ARG A 56 -20.46 -2.34 -6.56
CA ARG A 56 -21.22 -3.57 -6.86
C ARG A 56 -20.76 -4.79 -6.05
N ILE A 57 -19.51 -4.80 -5.59
CA ILE A 57 -18.93 -5.93 -4.85
C ILE A 57 -18.71 -5.64 -3.36
N SER A 58 -18.83 -4.38 -2.93
CA SER A 58 -18.52 -3.91 -1.57
C SER A 58 -19.21 -4.73 -0.49
N GLU A 59 -20.46 -5.14 -0.69
CA GLU A 59 -21.21 -5.98 0.26
C GLU A 59 -20.61 -7.38 0.43
N ALA A 60 -20.04 -7.97 -0.62
CA ALA A 60 -19.37 -9.26 -0.53
C ALA A 60 -18.02 -9.17 0.22
N LEU A 61 -17.49 -7.96 0.41
CA LEU A 61 -16.29 -7.70 1.20
C LEU A 61 -16.57 -7.67 2.71
N ILE A 62 -17.83 -7.71 3.15
CA ILE A 62 -18.18 -7.80 4.56
C ILE A 62 -18.07 -9.26 5.01
N PRO A 63 -17.21 -9.60 5.99
CA PRO A 63 -17.13 -10.97 6.51
C PRO A 63 -18.32 -11.28 7.41
N SER A 64 -18.68 -12.56 7.50
CA SER A 64 -19.68 -13.04 8.45
C SER A 64 -19.17 -12.96 9.89
N GLY A 65 -19.94 -12.36 10.80
CA GLY A 65 -19.65 -12.37 12.24
C GLY A 65 -19.80 -10.99 12.88
N GLU A 66 -20.66 -10.86 13.88
CA GLU A 66 -20.95 -9.59 14.56
C GLU A 66 -19.70 -8.96 15.18
N ALA A 67 -18.78 -9.77 15.69
CA ALA A 67 -17.54 -9.31 16.30
C ALA A 67 -16.57 -8.69 15.28
N LEU A 68 -16.63 -9.08 14.00
CA LEU A 68 -15.77 -8.58 12.93
C LEU A 68 -16.27 -7.25 12.35
N VAL A 69 -17.59 -7.03 12.38
CA VAL A 69 -18.23 -5.81 11.87
C VAL A 69 -18.41 -4.74 12.94
N ARG A 70 -18.10 -5.03 14.21
CA ARG A 70 -18.19 -4.07 15.31
C ARG A 70 -17.28 -2.86 15.06
N PRO A 71 -17.73 -1.64 15.40
CA PRO A 71 -16.90 -0.45 15.29
C PRO A 71 -15.74 -0.51 16.30
N VAL A 72 -14.54 -0.25 15.82
CA VAL A 72 -13.33 -0.11 16.63
C VAL A 72 -12.54 1.11 16.19
N ILE A 73 -11.80 1.69 17.12
CA ILE A 73 -10.76 2.67 16.83
C ILE A 73 -9.41 1.98 16.93
N ARG A 74 -8.52 2.25 15.99
CA ARG A 74 -7.13 1.82 16.01
C ARG A 74 -6.24 3.03 15.73
N HIS A 75 -5.04 2.99 16.29
CA HIS A 75 -4.01 3.96 15.95
C HIS A 75 -3.73 3.91 14.44
N PRO A 76 -3.80 5.04 13.71
CA PRO A 76 -3.67 5.05 12.26
C PRO A 76 -2.23 4.77 11.80
N ASP A 77 -1.24 5.15 12.61
CA ASP A 77 0.18 5.03 12.27
C ASP A 77 1.03 4.61 13.48
N LEU A 78 1.01 3.32 13.83
CA LEU A 78 1.70 2.83 15.04
C LEU A 78 3.14 2.40 14.73
N ARG A 79 3.93 3.33 14.19
CA ARG A 79 5.39 3.23 14.01
C ARG A 79 6.15 3.50 15.32
N PRO A 80 7.39 3.01 15.49
CA PRO A 80 8.20 3.24 16.70
C PRO A 80 8.37 4.72 17.08
N SER A 81 8.43 5.62 16.10
CA SER A 81 8.49 7.07 16.32
C SER A 81 7.28 7.64 17.08
N ASN A 82 6.14 6.93 17.03
CA ASN A 82 4.88 7.31 17.67
C ASN A 82 4.66 6.61 19.03
N ILE A 83 5.63 5.82 19.50
CA ILE A 83 5.57 5.06 20.76
C ILE A 83 6.65 5.56 21.73
N PHE A 84 6.24 6.14 22.86
CA PHE A 84 7.17 6.49 23.93
C PHE A 84 7.33 5.34 24.91
N VAL A 85 8.58 5.00 25.20
CA VAL A 85 8.95 3.88 26.07
C VAL A 85 9.81 4.40 27.23
N SER A 86 9.57 3.92 28.44
CA SER A 86 10.39 4.23 29.63
C SER A 86 11.74 3.49 29.59
N ASP A 87 12.65 3.84 30.50
CA ASP A 87 13.92 3.12 30.69
C ASP A 87 13.71 1.65 31.07
N ASP A 88 12.54 1.31 31.65
CA ASP A 88 12.13 -0.05 32.02
C ASP A 88 11.41 -0.81 30.90
N TYR A 89 11.42 -0.29 29.67
CA TYR A 89 10.75 -0.84 28.48
C TYR A 89 9.21 -0.87 28.56
N GLU A 90 8.60 0.00 29.35
CA GLU A 90 7.15 0.14 29.41
C GLU A 90 6.65 1.21 28.44
N ILE A 91 5.56 0.93 27.71
CA ILE A 91 4.91 1.93 26.85
C ILE A 91 4.25 2.98 27.76
N THR A 92 4.74 4.21 27.68
CA THR A 92 4.25 5.34 28.49
C THR A 92 3.21 6.17 27.76
N SER A 93 3.35 6.33 26.45
CA SER A 93 2.53 7.23 25.64
C SER A 93 2.43 6.76 24.18
N LEU A 94 1.30 7.01 23.55
CA LEU A 94 1.10 6.90 22.10
C LEU A 94 0.66 8.28 21.58
N ILE A 95 1.37 8.78 20.57
CA ILE A 95 1.07 10.08 19.92
C ILE A 95 0.64 9.85 18.48
N ASP A 96 0.24 10.92 17.80
CA ASP A 96 -0.10 10.88 16.37
C ASP A 96 -1.44 10.19 16.04
N TRP A 97 -2.44 10.43 16.90
CA TRP A 97 -3.83 9.98 16.70
C TRP A 97 -4.59 10.78 15.63
N GLN A 98 -3.93 11.70 14.92
CA GLN A 98 -4.56 12.43 13.82
C GLN A 98 -5.00 11.44 12.73
N ASN A 99 -6.18 11.66 12.15
CA ASN A 99 -6.81 10.75 11.18
C ASN A 99 -7.32 9.40 11.74
N ALA A 100 -7.25 9.17 13.07
CA ALA A 100 -7.85 7.99 13.68
C ALA A 100 -9.35 7.92 13.37
N THR A 101 -9.78 6.80 12.79
CA THR A 101 -11.16 6.60 12.31
C THR A 101 -11.79 5.41 13.00
N ILE A 102 -13.09 5.51 13.30
CA ILE A 102 -13.88 4.38 13.80
C ILE A 102 -14.37 3.59 12.58
N LEU A 103 -13.89 2.36 12.42
CA LEU A 103 -14.26 1.47 11.32
C LEU A 103 -14.57 0.06 11.86
N PRO A 104 -15.27 -0.78 11.09
CA PRO A 104 -15.39 -2.21 11.37
C PRO A 104 -14.03 -2.87 11.66
N LEU A 105 -13.99 -3.78 12.63
CA LEU A 105 -12.74 -4.45 13.05
C LEU A 105 -11.97 -5.09 11.88
N PHE A 106 -12.66 -5.71 10.93
CA PHE A 106 -11.99 -6.34 9.78
C PHE A 106 -11.30 -5.34 8.83
N LEU A 107 -11.71 -4.07 8.86
CA LEU A 107 -11.03 -2.99 8.13
C LEU A 107 -9.84 -2.43 8.92
N GLN A 108 -9.86 -2.56 10.25
CA GLN A 108 -8.81 -2.08 11.15
C GLN A 108 -7.80 -3.18 11.55
N SER A 109 -8.00 -4.42 11.10
CA SER A 109 -7.14 -5.54 11.47
C SER A 109 -5.92 -5.64 10.57
N GLY A 110 -4.76 -5.12 10.97
CA GLY A 110 -3.49 -5.33 10.25
C GLY A 110 -2.37 -5.76 11.19
N PRO A 111 -1.32 -6.45 10.69
CA PRO A 111 -0.01 -6.32 11.33
C PRO A 111 0.40 -4.84 11.28
N LEU A 112 1.30 -4.45 12.17
CA LEU A 112 1.98 -3.16 12.07
C LEU A 112 2.89 -3.18 10.83
N ASP A 113 3.08 -2.06 10.15
CA ASP A 113 3.80 -2.02 8.85
C ASP A 113 5.23 -2.58 8.96
N ASP A 114 5.93 -2.33 10.07
CA ASP A 114 7.26 -2.91 10.36
C ASP A 114 7.24 -4.43 10.56
N PHE A 115 6.05 -5.01 10.76
CA PHE A 115 5.79 -6.41 11.05
C PHE A 115 5.06 -7.12 9.90
N ASP A 116 4.76 -6.42 8.80
CA ASP A 116 4.10 -7.02 7.65
C ASP A 116 5.12 -7.66 6.71
N SER A 117 5.18 -9.00 6.74
CA SER A 117 5.95 -9.80 5.78
C SER A 117 5.08 -10.37 4.66
N SER A 118 3.83 -9.93 4.51
CA SER A 118 2.86 -10.52 3.59
C SER A 118 3.23 -10.37 2.11
N GLY A 119 4.04 -9.37 1.76
CA GLY A 119 4.63 -9.20 0.43
C GLY A 119 5.84 -10.11 0.15
N SER A 120 6.49 -10.65 1.20
CA SER A 120 7.51 -11.67 1.02
C SER A 120 6.82 -13.01 0.83
N ALA A 121 6.85 -13.53 -0.40
CA ALA A 121 6.32 -14.84 -0.75
C ALA A 121 7.08 -15.95 0.02
N SER A 122 6.69 -16.18 1.28
CA SER A 122 6.93 -17.43 1.97
C SER A 122 5.79 -17.67 2.95
N ARG A 123 4.77 -18.35 2.44
CA ARG A 123 3.87 -19.15 3.27
C ARG A 123 4.75 -20.03 4.15
N LEU A 124 4.69 -19.81 5.46
CA LEU A 124 4.63 -20.85 6.47
C LEU A 124 5.69 -21.96 6.40
N GLU A 125 6.89 -21.71 5.87
CA GLU A 125 8.01 -22.65 5.98
C GLU A 125 9.31 -21.89 6.24
N THR A 126 9.57 -21.59 7.51
CA THR A 126 10.60 -22.29 8.30
C THR A 126 11.04 -21.43 9.49
N SER A 127 10.85 -21.96 10.70
CA SER A 127 11.57 -21.56 11.92
C SER A 127 13.07 -21.92 11.86
N GLN A 128 13.64 -22.05 10.67
CA GLN A 128 15.04 -22.44 10.47
C GLN A 128 15.83 -21.19 10.11
N ARG A 129 16.89 -20.94 10.88
CA ARG A 129 17.93 -19.97 10.53
C ARG A 129 18.34 -20.20 9.07
N PRO A 130 18.41 -19.17 8.21
CA PRO A 130 18.72 -19.35 6.80
C PRO A 130 19.99 -20.22 6.62
N PRO A 131 19.87 -21.41 6.01
CA PRO A 131 21.02 -22.29 5.80
C PRO A 131 21.90 -21.66 4.71
N GLY A 132 23.05 -21.09 5.10
CA GLY A 132 23.98 -20.53 4.12
C GLY A 132 24.67 -19.20 4.46
N LEU A 133 24.59 -18.70 5.70
CA LEU A 133 25.27 -17.47 6.14
C LEU A 133 26.83 -17.47 6.01
N ALA A 134 27.42 -18.54 5.47
CA ALA A 134 28.86 -18.71 5.29
C ALA A 134 29.36 -18.46 3.85
N ALA A 135 28.48 -18.24 2.86
CA ALA A 135 28.87 -18.14 1.45
C ALA A 135 28.28 -16.96 0.66
N SER A 136 27.49 -16.08 1.29
CA SER A 136 26.95 -14.86 0.65
C SER A 136 27.85 -13.64 0.91
N ASN A 137 27.81 -12.66 0.00
CA ASN A 137 28.40 -11.33 0.24
C ASN A 137 27.70 -10.64 1.44
N GLU A 138 28.35 -9.63 2.03
CA GLU A 138 27.84 -8.97 3.25
C GLU A 138 26.43 -8.39 3.05
N ASP A 139 26.16 -7.81 1.88
CA ASP A 139 24.87 -7.21 1.55
C ASP A 139 23.74 -8.27 1.50
N SER A 140 23.93 -9.38 0.78
CA SER A 140 22.93 -10.46 0.75
C SER A 140 22.75 -11.10 2.12
N ARG A 141 23.80 -11.12 2.96
CA ARG A 141 23.69 -11.60 4.34
C ARG A 141 22.83 -10.67 5.20
N LEU A 142 22.99 -9.35 5.05
CA LEU A 142 22.19 -8.36 5.78
C LEU A 142 20.72 -8.43 5.36
N GLU A 143 20.45 -8.51 4.06
CA GLU A 143 19.09 -8.66 3.53
C GLU A 143 18.40 -9.92 4.05
N GLN A 144 19.10 -11.06 4.05
CA GLN A 144 18.58 -12.32 4.62
C GLN A 144 18.30 -12.22 6.13
N LEU A 145 19.13 -11.49 6.87
CA LEU A 145 18.94 -11.28 8.30
C LEU A 145 17.76 -10.35 8.58
N GLU A 146 17.58 -9.30 7.78
CA GLU A 146 16.45 -8.37 7.89
C GLU A 146 15.14 -9.09 7.58
N LEU A 147 15.09 -9.85 6.48
CA LEU A 147 13.93 -10.66 6.12
C LEU A 147 13.59 -11.67 7.22
N PHE A 148 14.61 -12.37 7.74
CA PHE A 148 14.42 -13.30 8.85
C PHE A 148 13.88 -12.58 10.09
N SER A 149 14.42 -11.41 10.44
CA SER A 149 13.95 -10.61 11.58
C SER A 149 12.48 -10.22 11.42
N LYS A 150 12.09 -9.69 10.25
CA LYS A 150 10.70 -9.35 9.91
C LYS A 150 9.75 -10.55 10.02
N GLN A 151 10.16 -11.71 9.51
CA GLN A 151 9.38 -12.95 9.61
C GLN A 151 9.19 -13.41 11.07
N GLN A 152 10.25 -13.33 11.90
CA GLN A 152 10.15 -13.67 13.32
C GLN A 152 9.22 -12.71 14.07
N LEU A 153 9.33 -11.41 13.80
CA LEU A 153 8.46 -10.38 14.38
C LEU A 153 6.99 -10.59 13.98
N HIS A 154 6.73 -10.86 12.70
CA HIS A 154 5.40 -11.19 12.20
C HIS A 154 4.82 -12.42 12.92
N HIS A 155 5.61 -13.50 13.02
CA HIS A 155 5.17 -14.73 13.70
C HIS A 155 4.88 -14.51 15.18
N LEU A 156 5.74 -13.76 15.88
CA LEU A 156 5.53 -13.40 17.27
C LEU A 156 4.26 -12.57 17.44
N TYR A 157 4.05 -11.55 16.59
CA TYR A 157 2.85 -10.72 16.59
C TYR A 157 1.59 -11.58 16.41
N MET A 158 1.55 -12.46 15.41
CA MET A 158 0.39 -13.33 15.16
C MET A 158 0.14 -14.28 16.33
N THR A 159 1.21 -14.87 16.89
CA THR A 159 1.13 -15.80 18.03
C THR A 159 0.59 -15.09 19.28
N GLU A 160 1.16 -13.96 19.66
CA GLU A 160 0.73 -13.21 20.84
C GLU A 160 -0.65 -12.57 20.65
N THR A 161 -0.98 -12.14 19.44
CA THR A 161 -2.33 -11.68 19.11
C THR A 161 -3.36 -12.81 19.30
N SER A 162 -3.05 -14.03 18.85
CA SER A 162 -3.98 -15.17 19.01
C SER A 162 -4.31 -15.48 20.47
N LYS A 163 -3.34 -15.27 21.38
CA LYS A 163 -3.48 -15.51 22.82
C LYS A 163 -4.19 -14.36 23.53
N ASN A 164 -3.76 -13.13 23.24
CA ASN A 164 -4.15 -11.94 24.00
C ASN A 164 -5.36 -11.21 23.40
N ASN A 165 -5.63 -11.37 22.11
CA ASN A 165 -6.76 -10.75 21.42
C ASN A 165 -7.34 -11.68 20.31
N PRO A 166 -8.05 -12.75 20.69
CA PRO A 166 -8.56 -13.75 19.75
C PRO A 166 -9.46 -13.16 18.65
N THR A 167 -10.24 -12.13 18.96
CA THR A 167 -11.13 -11.47 17.98
C THR A 167 -10.33 -10.70 16.92
N HIS A 168 -9.22 -10.05 17.30
CA HIS A 168 -8.33 -9.41 16.33
C HIS A 168 -7.61 -10.46 15.47
N TYR A 169 -7.19 -11.57 16.07
CA TYR A 169 -6.60 -12.68 15.33
C TYR A 169 -7.59 -13.28 14.30
N GLU A 170 -8.85 -13.43 14.66
CA GLU A 170 -9.91 -13.85 13.72
C GLU A 170 -10.01 -12.88 12.54
N ALA A 171 -10.03 -11.57 12.82
CA ALA A 171 -10.07 -10.52 11.80
C ALA A 171 -8.82 -10.47 10.90
N LEU A 172 -7.65 -10.90 11.38
CA LEU A 172 -6.44 -11.08 10.57
C LEU A 172 -6.49 -12.34 9.70
N SER A 173 -7.24 -13.35 10.15
CA SER A 173 -7.29 -14.69 9.54
C SER A 173 -8.41 -14.86 8.52
N ILE A 174 -9.29 -13.86 8.35
CA ILE A 174 -10.36 -13.96 7.35
C ILE A 174 -9.79 -14.08 5.93
N PRO A 175 -10.47 -14.81 5.02
CA PRO A 175 -10.05 -14.89 3.63
C PRO A 175 -9.89 -13.51 3.00
N PHE A 176 -8.71 -13.27 2.44
CA PHE A 176 -8.32 -12.01 1.78
C PHE A 176 -8.42 -10.78 2.68
N ALA A 177 -8.11 -10.90 3.98
CA ALA A 177 -8.13 -9.78 4.92
C ALA A 177 -7.42 -8.53 4.38
N VAL A 178 -6.17 -8.70 3.91
CA VAL A 178 -5.36 -7.62 3.31
C VAL A 178 -6.04 -7.04 2.08
N GLY A 179 -6.52 -7.89 1.16
CA GLY A 179 -7.21 -7.45 -0.06
C GLY A 179 -8.50 -6.68 0.23
N ARG A 180 -9.28 -7.07 1.25
CA ARG A 180 -10.50 -6.37 1.69
C ARG A 180 -10.17 -4.95 2.18
N ARG A 181 -9.13 -4.80 3.02
CA ARG A 181 -8.65 -3.51 3.51
C ARG A 181 -8.10 -2.63 2.39
N LYS A 182 -7.10 -3.14 1.66
CA LYS A 182 -6.47 -2.45 0.53
C LYS A 182 -7.52 -1.92 -0.46
N THR A 183 -8.50 -2.75 -0.83
CA THR A 183 -9.54 -2.33 -1.78
C THR A 183 -10.45 -1.24 -1.19
N TYR A 184 -10.80 -1.31 0.10
CA TYR A 184 -11.56 -0.27 0.78
C TYR A 184 -10.79 1.06 0.83
N ASP A 185 -9.52 1.02 1.23
CA ASP A 185 -8.66 2.21 1.34
C ASP A 185 -8.50 2.87 -0.04
N LEU A 186 -8.16 2.09 -1.06
CA LEU A 186 -8.04 2.55 -2.45
C LEU A 186 -9.34 3.12 -3.02
N SER A 187 -10.49 2.55 -2.65
CA SER A 187 -11.80 3.08 -3.09
C SER A 187 -12.20 4.39 -2.41
N SER A 188 -11.50 4.76 -1.33
CA SER A 188 -11.77 5.96 -0.53
C SER A 188 -10.72 7.05 -0.74
N ALA A 189 -9.61 6.71 -1.39
CA ALA A 189 -8.50 7.58 -1.70
C ALA A 189 -8.89 8.63 -2.76
N PRO A 190 -8.32 9.85 -2.68
CA PRO A 190 -8.55 10.88 -3.68
C PRO A 190 -7.90 10.51 -5.02
N TRP A 191 -8.50 10.97 -6.11
CA TRP A 191 -7.92 10.85 -7.44
C TRP A 191 -6.58 11.58 -7.56
N GLN A 192 -5.51 10.82 -7.77
CA GLN A 192 -4.14 11.32 -7.87
C GLN A 192 -3.45 10.95 -9.19
N GLY A 193 -4.24 10.72 -10.24
CA GLY A 193 -3.71 10.40 -11.57
C GLY A 193 -3.27 8.94 -11.73
N ASP A 194 -3.75 8.04 -10.86
CA ASP A 194 -3.49 6.61 -10.94
C ASP A 194 -4.71 5.79 -10.48
N ASN A 195 -4.99 4.71 -11.22
CA ASN A 195 -6.07 3.76 -10.96
C ASN A 195 -5.59 2.30 -10.97
N VAL A 196 -4.32 2.03 -11.28
CA VAL A 196 -3.78 0.67 -11.39
C VAL A 196 -4.00 -0.12 -10.10
N PRO A 197 -3.68 0.40 -8.89
CA PRO A 197 -3.83 -0.37 -7.66
C PRO A 197 -5.28 -0.77 -7.36
N LEU A 198 -6.24 0.12 -7.63
CA LEU A 198 -7.66 -0.17 -7.41
C LEU A 198 -8.15 -1.19 -8.44
N ARG A 199 -7.78 -1.03 -9.71
CA ARG A 199 -8.21 -1.93 -10.78
C ARG A 199 -7.65 -3.34 -10.59
N SER A 200 -6.35 -3.48 -10.33
CA SER A 200 -5.69 -4.76 -10.09
C SER A 200 -6.31 -5.47 -8.88
N SER A 201 -6.61 -4.73 -7.81
CA SER A 201 -7.31 -5.26 -6.63
C SER A 201 -8.72 -5.78 -6.95
N LEU A 202 -9.49 -5.06 -7.78
CA LEU A 202 -10.82 -5.50 -8.20
C LEU A 202 -10.78 -6.75 -9.10
N ILE A 203 -9.81 -6.81 -10.02
CA ILE A 203 -9.58 -7.98 -10.89
C ILE A 203 -9.21 -9.19 -10.02
N PHE A 204 -8.29 -9.02 -9.07
CA PHE A 204 -7.91 -10.07 -8.13
C PHE A 204 -9.12 -10.58 -7.33
N LEU A 205 -9.92 -9.68 -6.75
CA LEU A 205 -11.14 -10.06 -6.02
C LEU A 205 -12.16 -10.78 -6.91
N LYS A 206 -12.29 -10.38 -8.18
CA LYS A 206 -13.14 -11.06 -9.18
C LYS A 206 -12.65 -12.48 -9.45
N GLN A 207 -11.33 -12.71 -9.55
CA GLN A 207 -10.76 -14.06 -9.72
C GLN A 207 -10.97 -14.93 -8.47
N GLN A 208 -10.94 -14.33 -7.27
CA GLN A 208 -11.14 -15.02 -5.99
C GLN A 208 -12.61 -15.03 -5.54
N TRP A 209 -13.56 -14.64 -6.40
CA TRP A 209 -14.96 -14.40 -6.03
C TRP A 209 -15.63 -15.56 -5.31
N SER A 210 -15.37 -16.80 -5.75
CA SER A 210 -15.93 -18.02 -5.16
C SER A 210 -15.55 -18.23 -3.68
N GLN A 211 -14.46 -17.64 -3.23
CA GLN A 211 -13.98 -17.70 -1.85
C GLN A 211 -14.47 -16.51 -1.00
N LEU A 212 -14.98 -15.45 -1.63
CA LEU A 212 -15.54 -14.27 -0.95
C LEU A 212 -17.01 -14.45 -0.60
N VAL A 213 -17.78 -15.13 -1.46
CA VAL A 213 -19.23 -15.30 -1.27
C VAL A 213 -19.56 -16.57 -0.48
N THR A 214 -20.44 -16.43 0.51
CA THR A 214 -20.93 -17.58 1.30
C THR A 214 -21.97 -18.41 0.54
N ALA A 215 -22.72 -17.79 -0.38
CA ALA A 215 -23.76 -18.44 -1.16
C ALA A 215 -23.17 -19.08 -2.43
N ALA A 216 -23.20 -20.41 -2.48
CA ALA A 216 -22.77 -21.19 -3.64
C ALA A 216 -23.49 -20.72 -4.93
N ASN A 217 -22.74 -20.63 -6.03
CA ASN A 217 -23.21 -20.21 -7.37
C ASN A 217 -23.63 -18.74 -7.53
N THR A 218 -23.20 -17.83 -6.66
CA THR A 218 -23.39 -16.39 -6.90
C THR A 218 -22.37 -15.88 -7.94
N PRO A 219 -22.77 -15.44 -9.14
CA PRO A 219 -21.83 -14.91 -10.13
C PRO A 219 -21.26 -13.56 -9.68
N CYS A 220 -20.03 -13.26 -10.12
CA CYS A 220 -19.41 -11.96 -9.85
C CYS A 220 -20.14 -10.86 -10.64
N PRO A 221 -20.56 -9.73 -10.02
CA PRO A 221 -21.32 -8.68 -10.69
C PRO A 221 -20.44 -7.74 -11.53
N ILE A 222 -19.13 -7.98 -11.57
CA ILE A 222 -18.15 -7.20 -12.33
C ILE A 222 -17.41 -8.11 -13.32
N THR A 223 -17.06 -7.53 -14.46
CA THR A 223 -16.37 -8.22 -15.55
C THR A 223 -15.33 -7.28 -16.14
N PHE A 224 -14.24 -7.87 -16.63
CA PHE A 224 -13.15 -7.21 -17.33
C PHE A 224 -12.82 -8.05 -18.57
N ALA A 225 -12.25 -7.42 -19.59
CA ALA A 225 -11.73 -8.16 -20.75
C ALA A 225 -10.45 -8.90 -20.36
N GLU A 226 -10.16 -10.06 -20.96
CA GLU A 226 -8.95 -10.83 -20.63
C GLU A 226 -7.66 -10.05 -20.95
N GLU A 227 -7.68 -9.25 -22.01
CA GLU A 227 -6.60 -8.33 -22.36
C GLU A 227 -6.40 -7.26 -21.29
N GLU A 228 -7.49 -6.72 -20.76
CA GLU A 228 -7.47 -5.72 -19.69
C GLU A 228 -6.92 -6.32 -18.40
N GLU A 229 -7.32 -7.54 -18.03
CA GLU A 229 -6.80 -8.21 -16.83
C GLU A 229 -5.28 -8.40 -16.90
N ARG A 230 -4.78 -8.89 -18.03
CA ARG A 230 -3.33 -9.08 -18.23
C ARG A 230 -2.58 -7.76 -18.17
N GLU A 231 -3.12 -6.70 -18.77
CA GLU A 231 -2.46 -5.41 -18.79
C GLU A 231 -2.39 -4.78 -17.40
N TYR A 232 -3.46 -4.83 -16.61
CA TYR A 232 -3.43 -4.27 -15.26
C TYR A 232 -2.53 -5.02 -14.29
N PHE A 233 -2.35 -6.34 -14.45
CA PHE A 233 -1.33 -7.04 -13.68
C PHE A 233 0.09 -6.65 -14.11
N ARG A 234 0.33 -6.50 -15.41
CA ARG A 234 1.61 -6.01 -15.91
C ARG A 234 1.95 -4.61 -15.39
N LEU A 235 0.95 -3.72 -15.32
CA LEU A 235 1.10 -2.38 -14.75
C LEU A 235 1.36 -2.44 -13.24
N ASP A 236 0.61 -3.26 -12.49
CA ASP A 236 0.80 -3.46 -11.04
C ASP A 236 2.23 -3.96 -10.72
N ASP A 237 2.77 -4.90 -11.52
CA ASP A 237 4.15 -5.37 -11.41
C ASP A 237 5.16 -4.22 -11.63
N LEU A 238 4.96 -3.37 -12.65
CA LEU A 238 5.83 -2.22 -12.92
C LEU A 238 5.78 -1.16 -11.80
N GLU A 239 4.61 -0.91 -11.21
CA GLU A 239 4.50 0.03 -10.09
C GLU A 239 5.17 -0.50 -8.83
N GLN A 240 5.11 -1.82 -8.61
CA GLN A 240 5.85 -2.46 -7.53
C GLN A 240 7.36 -2.32 -7.73
N GLU A 241 7.87 -2.61 -8.93
CA GLU A 241 9.28 -2.43 -9.27
C GLU A 241 9.74 -0.97 -9.07
N ALA A 242 8.94 0.00 -9.54
CA ALA A 242 9.25 1.43 -9.37
C ALA A 242 9.25 1.86 -7.89
N THR A 243 8.35 1.30 -7.07
CA THR A 243 8.30 1.55 -5.63
C THR A 243 9.52 0.97 -4.91
N GLU A 244 9.94 -0.24 -5.29
CA GLU A 244 11.15 -0.89 -4.76
C GLU A 244 12.42 -0.10 -5.14
N GLN A 245 12.51 0.37 -6.38
CA GLN A 245 13.61 1.23 -6.85
C GLN A 245 13.66 2.55 -6.07
N LEU A 246 12.51 3.22 -5.88
CA LEU A 246 12.44 4.45 -5.08
C LEU A 246 12.95 4.19 -3.66
N LYS A 247 12.46 3.13 -3.01
CA LYS A 247 12.88 2.76 -1.66
C LYS A 247 14.40 2.51 -1.60
N GLY A 248 14.95 1.73 -2.54
CA GLY A 248 16.39 1.48 -2.60
C GLY A 248 17.20 2.76 -2.80
N SER A 249 16.71 3.69 -3.63
CA SER A 249 17.36 4.99 -3.82
C SER A 249 17.33 5.87 -2.56
N MET A 250 16.22 5.85 -1.81
CA MET A 250 16.10 6.55 -0.53
C MET A 250 17.10 5.99 0.50
N GLU A 251 17.20 4.66 0.61
CA GLU A 251 18.15 3.99 1.50
C GLU A 251 19.60 4.33 1.14
N MET A 252 19.96 4.31 -0.15
CA MET A 252 21.28 4.70 -0.64
C MET A 252 21.63 6.15 -0.30
N LEU A 253 20.65 7.06 -0.38
CA LEU A 253 20.80 8.48 -0.05
C LEU A 253 20.75 8.74 1.47
N GLY A 254 20.45 7.73 2.29
CA GLY A 254 20.30 7.86 3.73
C GLY A 254 19.06 8.66 4.14
N LEU A 255 18.03 8.65 3.30
CA LEU A 255 16.74 9.28 3.56
C LEU A 255 15.88 8.34 4.41
N GLY A 256 15.20 8.92 5.41
CA GLY A 256 14.18 8.21 6.17
C GLY A 256 12.89 8.01 5.37
N PRO A 257 11.90 7.32 5.96
CA PRO A 257 10.55 7.25 5.40
C PRO A 257 10.04 8.65 5.03
N GLU A 258 9.29 8.79 3.94
CA GLU A 258 8.78 10.11 3.48
C GLU A 258 9.89 11.12 3.12
N GLY A 259 11.16 10.70 3.00
CA GLY A 259 12.25 11.53 2.52
C GLY A 259 12.92 12.42 3.59
N TRP A 260 12.61 12.24 4.87
CA TRP A 260 13.19 13.08 5.92
C TRP A 260 14.70 12.80 6.12
N VAL A 261 15.46 13.83 6.49
CA VAL A 261 16.88 13.72 6.84
C VAL A 261 17.21 14.68 7.99
N SER A 262 18.17 14.32 8.85
CA SER A 262 18.64 15.21 9.91
C SER A 262 19.29 16.48 9.35
N ASN A 263 19.11 17.63 10.00
CA ASN A 263 19.70 18.91 9.57
C ASN A 263 21.19 18.82 9.22
N ASP A 264 21.99 18.13 10.03
CA ASP A 264 23.45 17.99 9.82
C ASP A 264 23.82 17.22 8.54
N LYS A 265 22.87 16.45 7.98
CA LYS A 265 23.05 15.65 6.76
C LYS A 265 22.29 16.24 5.56
N TYR A 266 21.52 17.30 5.75
CA TYR A 266 20.64 17.86 4.72
C TYR A 266 21.42 18.34 3.49
N GLU A 267 22.52 19.09 3.70
CA GLU A 267 23.36 19.58 2.60
C GLU A 267 23.99 18.42 1.81
N ALA A 268 24.51 17.41 2.52
CA ALA A 268 25.11 16.24 1.90
C ALA A 268 24.10 15.40 1.10
N ALA A 269 22.88 15.22 1.64
CA ALA A 269 21.80 14.51 0.95
C ALA A 269 21.36 15.27 -0.31
N THR A 270 21.22 16.60 -0.24
CA THR A 270 20.86 17.44 -1.39
C THR A 270 21.92 17.37 -2.50
N GLU A 271 23.21 17.41 -2.14
CA GLU A 271 24.31 17.25 -3.10
C GLU A 271 24.35 15.85 -3.70
N ALA A 272 24.03 14.81 -2.92
CA ALA A 272 23.95 13.44 -3.42
C ALA A 272 22.78 13.26 -4.41
N ILE A 273 21.60 13.82 -4.10
CA ILE A 273 20.42 13.82 -4.98
C ILE A 273 20.73 14.54 -6.30
N ALA A 274 21.39 15.71 -6.25
CA ALA A 274 21.76 16.47 -7.45
C ALA A 274 22.73 15.67 -8.34
N ARG A 275 23.77 15.07 -7.75
CA ARG A 275 24.70 14.20 -8.47
C ARG A 275 24.02 12.97 -9.07
N MET A 276 23.08 12.37 -8.34
CA MET A 276 22.30 11.24 -8.84
C MET A 276 21.47 11.65 -10.06
N LYS A 277 20.82 12.82 -10.04
CA LYS A 277 20.07 13.36 -11.17
C LYS A 277 20.95 13.55 -12.41
N GLU A 278 22.15 14.11 -12.24
CA GLU A 278 23.13 14.29 -13.32
C GLU A 278 23.57 12.94 -13.92
N MET A 279 23.92 11.97 -13.06
CA MET A 279 24.30 10.63 -13.51
C MET A 279 23.18 9.93 -14.28
N CYS A 280 21.94 10.05 -13.83
CA CYS A 280 20.77 9.51 -14.54
C CYS A 280 20.59 10.18 -15.90
N LEU A 281 20.76 11.50 -16.02
CA LEU A 281 20.67 12.22 -17.30
C LEU A 281 21.77 11.82 -18.30
N GLU A 282 22.97 11.51 -17.81
CA GLU A 282 24.07 11.01 -18.64
C GLU A 282 23.79 9.61 -19.18
N GLN A 283 23.15 8.76 -18.36
CA GLN A 283 22.84 7.36 -18.68
C GLN A 283 21.51 7.17 -19.41
N ALA A 284 20.66 8.20 -19.49
CA ALA A 284 19.37 8.12 -20.16
C ALA A 284 19.52 7.77 -21.66
N ASP A 285 18.94 6.65 -22.06
CA ASP A 285 19.02 6.10 -23.42
C ASP A 285 17.92 6.67 -24.33
N THR A 286 16.79 7.07 -23.74
CA THR A 286 15.63 7.57 -24.49
C THR A 286 15.32 9.04 -24.17
N GLU A 287 14.67 9.74 -25.11
CA GLU A 287 14.18 11.10 -24.85
C GLU A 287 13.12 11.11 -23.74
N LEU A 288 12.33 10.04 -23.63
CA LEU A 288 11.32 9.89 -22.58
C LEU A 288 11.96 9.86 -21.19
N GLU A 289 13.00 9.04 -21.00
CA GLU A 289 13.79 9.02 -19.75
C GLU A 289 14.42 10.39 -19.47
N ARG A 290 14.98 11.06 -20.48
CA ARG A 290 15.56 12.40 -20.30
C ARG A 290 14.53 13.41 -19.81
N VAL A 291 13.32 13.39 -20.37
CA VAL A 291 12.22 14.26 -19.92
C VAL A 291 11.75 13.87 -18.51
N ALA A 292 11.60 12.57 -18.22
CA ALA A 292 11.22 12.08 -16.91
C ALA A 292 12.21 12.54 -15.82
N ILE A 293 13.51 12.39 -16.05
CA ILE A 293 14.54 12.80 -15.10
C ILE A 293 14.61 14.33 -15.01
N ARG A 294 14.53 15.06 -16.12
CA ARG A 294 14.67 16.52 -16.11
C ARG A 294 13.49 17.22 -15.42
N ASP A 295 12.26 16.84 -15.80
CA ASP A 295 11.03 17.57 -15.49
C ASP A 295 10.16 16.86 -14.43
N HIS A 296 10.44 15.59 -14.13
CA HIS A 296 9.65 14.76 -13.21
C HIS A 296 10.54 14.02 -12.21
N TRP A 297 11.69 14.59 -11.85
CA TRP A 297 12.55 14.01 -10.82
C TRP A 297 11.79 13.83 -9.51
N VAL A 298 11.85 12.63 -8.94
CA VAL A 298 11.07 12.27 -7.74
C VAL A 298 11.42 13.10 -6.50
N TYR A 299 12.63 13.65 -6.45
CA TYR A 299 13.14 14.45 -5.32
C TYR A 299 13.00 15.96 -5.51
N ASP A 300 12.53 16.43 -6.66
CA ASP A 300 12.29 17.86 -6.89
C ASP A 300 10.96 18.27 -6.24
N ASP A 301 10.89 19.51 -5.75
CA ASP A 301 9.66 20.09 -5.20
C ASP A 301 8.47 19.94 -6.17
N LEU A 302 7.30 19.63 -5.63
CA LEU A 302 6.05 19.46 -6.37
C LEU A 302 5.03 20.51 -5.97
N GLU A 303 4.54 21.26 -6.98
CA GLU A 303 3.34 22.07 -6.81
C GLU A 303 2.12 21.15 -6.73
N GLU A 304 1.52 21.04 -5.54
CA GLU A 304 0.41 20.12 -5.27
C GLU A 304 -0.96 20.72 -5.60
N GLU A 305 -1.05 21.97 -6.08
CA GLU A 305 -2.33 22.62 -6.41
C GLU A 305 -3.14 21.87 -7.48
N GLU A 306 -2.47 21.09 -8.34
CA GLU A 306 -3.17 20.23 -9.30
C GLU A 306 -3.86 19.01 -8.65
N TYR A 307 -3.50 18.67 -7.40
CA TYR A 307 -3.90 17.46 -6.68
C TYR A 307 -4.78 17.71 -5.45
N LEU A 308 -4.94 18.98 -5.05
CA LEU A 308 -5.84 19.45 -4.00
C LEU A 308 -7.23 19.79 -4.56
#